data_AF-A0A7Y9HRX8-F1
#
_entry.id   AF-A0A7Y9HRX8-F1
#
_cell.length_a   1.000
_cell.length_b   1.000
_cell.length_c   1.000
_cell.angle_alpha   90.00
_cell.angle_beta   90.00
_cell.angle_gamma   90.00
#
_symmetry.space_group_name_H-M   'P 1'
#
loop_
_entity.id
_entity.type
_entity.pdbx_description
1 polymer ?
#
loop_
_entity_poly.entity_id
_entity_poly.type
_entity_poly.pdbx_seq_one_letter_code
_entity_poly.pdbx_strand_id
1 'polypeptide(L)'
;MSNGLNQRFKLNPVEFLSSYWDINSSQPQYGEGYGIDVNGIAHLDLRELAPETVEIKKAASGLLAFIGNEAPVRAYYLPAHFDQTTSLQLGRDADYFFTDTITGCQFMAYGNNRHNLTVCHVNALERGNCAYDAEAAEVRTANYPVQIIYGKRQYQGDLSPLDAPEVVVTVIGWRRADGWHFYQRRRVNRSNHRRVLGAAAQEL
;
A
#
# COMPACT_ATOMS: atom_id res chain seq x y z
N MET A 1 -28.30 -9.22 -1.30
CA MET A 1 -27.14 -9.21 -2.22
C MET A 1 -25.96 -8.79 -1.38
N SER A 2 -24.94 -9.62 -1.23
CA SER A 2 -23.69 -9.18 -0.58
C SER A 2 -23.13 -8.03 -1.40
N ASN A 3 -22.88 -6.89 -0.76
CA ASN A 3 -22.08 -5.83 -1.37
C ASN A 3 -20.77 -6.48 -1.83
N GLY A 4 -20.36 -6.27 -3.07
CA GLY A 4 -19.08 -6.74 -3.56
C GLY A 4 -17.91 -6.01 -2.88
N LEU A 5 -16.69 -6.41 -3.23
CA LEU A 5 -15.50 -6.05 -2.48
C LEU A 5 -15.16 -4.56 -2.56
N ASN A 6 -15.36 -3.90 -3.71
CA ASN A 6 -15.11 -2.47 -3.85
C ASN A 6 -16.06 -1.69 -2.94
N GLN A 7 -17.33 -2.07 -2.91
CA GLN A 7 -18.31 -1.41 -2.05
C GLN A 7 -18.03 -1.67 -0.56
N ARG A 8 -17.72 -2.92 -0.18
CA ARG A 8 -17.36 -3.25 1.21
C ARG A 8 -16.13 -2.48 1.69
N PHE A 9 -15.09 -2.39 0.86
CA PHE A 9 -13.90 -1.60 1.17
C PHE A 9 -14.25 -0.12 1.36
N LYS A 10 -15.02 0.47 0.43
CA LYS A 10 -15.41 1.89 0.51
C LYS A 10 -16.31 2.21 1.70
N LEU A 11 -17.16 1.27 2.14
CA LEU A 11 -18.05 1.47 3.28
C LEU A 11 -17.31 1.44 4.61
N ASN A 12 -16.39 0.49 4.79
CA ASN A 12 -15.61 0.36 6.02
C ASN A 12 -14.22 -0.21 5.73
N PRO A 13 -13.23 0.63 5.39
CA PRO A 13 -11.88 0.17 5.07
C PRO A 13 -11.26 -0.64 6.21
N VAL A 14 -11.45 -0.23 7.47
CA VAL A 14 -10.81 -0.91 8.62
C VAL A 14 -11.39 -2.31 8.83
N GLU A 15 -12.71 -2.46 8.78
CA GLU A 15 -13.35 -3.77 8.88
C GLU A 15 -13.01 -4.67 7.69
N PHE A 16 -12.98 -4.10 6.47
CA PHE A 16 -12.55 -4.81 5.28
C PHE A 16 -11.10 -5.32 5.43
N LEU A 17 -10.18 -4.43 5.81
CA LEU A 17 -8.78 -4.78 6.03
C LEU A 17 -8.62 -5.77 7.18
N SER A 18 -9.56 -5.84 8.13
CA SER A 18 -9.55 -6.85 9.20
C SER A 18 -10.07 -8.21 8.71
N SER A 19 -11.02 -8.20 7.77
CA SER A 19 -11.62 -9.41 7.16
C SER A 19 -10.74 -10.04 6.07
N TYR A 20 -9.88 -9.23 5.44
CA TYR A 20 -8.99 -9.66 4.37
C TYR A 20 -7.54 -9.53 4.80
N TRP A 21 -6.91 -10.68 4.98
CA TRP A 21 -5.60 -10.82 5.61
C TRP A 21 -4.43 -10.73 4.63
N ASP A 22 -4.66 -11.04 3.36
CA ASP A 22 -3.70 -10.89 2.28
C ASP A 22 -4.26 -9.92 1.24
N ILE A 23 -3.59 -8.77 1.06
CA ILE A 23 -3.89 -7.80 0.02
C ILE A 23 -2.72 -7.75 -0.94
N ASN A 24 -2.95 -8.27 -2.14
CA ASN A 24 -1.92 -8.47 -3.14
C ASN A 24 -2.10 -7.48 -4.29
N SER A 25 -1.17 -6.53 -4.42
CA SER A 25 -0.96 -5.84 -5.69
C SER A 25 -0.23 -6.82 -6.62
N SER A 26 -0.95 -7.52 -7.48
CA SER A 26 -0.46 -8.73 -8.15
C SER A 26 0.58 -8.53 -9.24
N GLN A 27 1.11 -7.31 -9.40
CA GLN A 27 2.08 -7.03 -10.43
C GLN A 27 3.38 -6.48 -9.86
N PRO A 28 4.52 -7.15 -10.08
CA PRO A 28 5.84 -6.54 -9.90
C PRO A 28 6.15 -5.48 -10.98
N GLN A 29 5.13 -4.98 -11.71
CA GLN A 29 5.30 -4.16 -12.91
C GLN A 29 5.38 -2.67 -12.61
N TYR A 30 5.98 -2.27 -11.51
CA TYR A 30 6.38 -0.88 -11.28
C TYR A 30 5.29 0.17 -11.61
N GLY A 31 4.01 -0.13 -11.30
CA GLY A 31 2.86 0.73 -11.61
C GLY A 31 2.29 0.66 -13.05
N GLU A 32 2.98 0.10 -14.05
CA GLU A 32 2.56 0.11 -15.46
C GLU A 32 1.22 -0.60 -15.69
N GLY A 33 0.93 -1.64 -14.89
CA GLY A 33 -0.31 -2.41 -14.96
C GLY A 33 -1.56 -1.68 -14.46
N TYR A 34 -1.42 -0.58 -13.71
CA TYR A 34 -2.54 0.06 -12.98
C TYR A 34 -3.17 1.24 -13.72
N GLY A 35 -2.57 1.72 -14.81
CA GLY A 35 -3.11 2.86 -15.57
C GLY A 35 -3.21 4.13 -14.72
N ILE A 36 -2.12 4.42 -14.00
CA ILE A 36 -1.99 5.57 -13.10
C ILE A 36 -2.01 6.86 -13.93
N ASP A 37 -2.83 7.84 -13.53
CA ASP A 37 -2.91 9.15 -14.19
C ASP A 37 -1.77 10.09 -13.75
N VAL A 38 -1.75 11.30 -14.32
CA VAL A 38 -0.72 12.33 -14.02
C VAL A 38 -0.71 12.80 -12.57
N ASN A 39 -1.78 12.55 -11.80
CA ASN A 39 -1.89 12.89 -10.39
C ASN A 39 -1.55 11.70 -9.48
N GLY A 40 -1.09 10.58 -10.05
CA GLY A 40 -0.80 9.37 -9.29
C GLY A 40 -2.05 8.56 -8.92
N ILE A 41 -3.18 8.75 -9.61
CA ILE A 41 -4.45 8.10 -9.28
C ILE A 41 -4.72 6.94 -10.22
N ALA A 42 -5.12 5.81 -9.66
CA ALA A 42 -5.58 4.63 -10.38
C ALA A 42 -7.05 4.33 -10.07
N HIS A 43 -7.71 3.66 -11.01
CA HIS A 43 -9.03 3.05 -10.81
C HIS A 43 -8.84 1.55 -10.62
N LEU A 44 -9.17 1.07 -9.42
CA LEU A 44 -8.80 -0.25 -8.95
C LEU A 44 -10.03 -1.11 -8.68
N ASP A 45 -9.96 -2.39 -9.06
CA ASP A 45 -10.89 -3.42 -8.64
C ASP A 45 -10.23 -4.32 -7.60
N LEU A 46 -10.98 -4.59 -6.53
CA LEU A 46 -10.67 -5.58 -5.52
C LEU A 46 -11.36 -6.90 -5.91
N ARG A 47 -10.57 -7.97 -6.05
CA ARG A 47 -11.09 -9.30 -6.43
C ARG A 47 -10.66 -10.34 -5.43
N GLU A 48 -11.58 -11.23 -5.06
CA GLU A 48 -11.24 -12.37 -4.22
C GLU A 48 -10.44 -13.37 -5.06
N LEU A 49 -9.21 -13.66 -4.63
CA LEU A 49 -8.36 -14.66 -5.27
C LEU A 49 -8.53 -16.03 -4.59
N ALA A 50 -8.71 -16.00 -3.28
CA ALA A 50 -8.93 -17.13 -2.39
C ALA A 50 -9.65 -16.61 -1.14
N PRO A 51 -10.21 -17.48 -0.27
CA PRO A 51 -10.77 -17.04 1.00
C PRO A 51 -9.83 -16.08 1.73
N GLU A 52 -10.37 -14.94 2.14
CA GLU A 52 -9.67 -13.87 2.87
C GLU A 52 -8.51 -13.19 2.09
N THR A 53 -8.25 -13.60 0.84
CA THR A 53 -7.20 -13.02 -0.02
C THR A 53 -7.82 -12.14 -1.10
N VAL A 54 -7.41 -10.87 -1.12
CA VAL A 54 -7.85 -9.88 -2.11
C VAL A 54 -6.69 -9.50 -3.00
N GLU A 55 -6.96 -9.49 -4.29
CA GLU A 55 -6.08 -8.97 -5.31
C GLU A 55 -6.54 -7.57 -5.73
N ILE A 56 -5.59 -6.65 -5.86
CA ILE A 56 -5.80 -5.31 -6.43
C ILE A 56 -5.41 -5.37 -7.90
N LYS A 57 -6.35 -5.04 -8.79
CA LYS A 57 -6.15 -4.96 -10.25
C LYS A 57 -6.60 -3.62 -10.80
N LYS A 58 -6.08 -3.25 -11.97
CA LYS A 58 -6.68 -2.18 -12.78
C LYS A 58 -8.14 -2.52 -13.08
N ALA A 59 -9.02 -1.55 -12.87
CA ALA A 59 -10.41 -1.68 -13.21
C ALA A 59 -10.59 -1.84 -14.73
N ALA A 60 -11.53 -2.69 -15.13
CA ALA A 60 -11.87 -2.83 -16.54
C ALA A 60 -12.42 -1.51 -17.10
N SER A 61 -11.94 -1.10 -18.27
CA SER A 61 -12.41 0.10 -18.98
C SER A 61 -13.26 -0.29 -20.18
N GLY A 62 -14.35 0.45 -20.44
CA GLY A 62 -15.19 0.30 -21.63
C GLY A 62 -16.68 0.19 -21.32
N LEU A 63 -17.52 0.35 -22.35
CA LEU A 63 -18.99 0.42 -22.22
C LEU A 63 -19.60 -0.81 -21.51
N LEU A 64 -19.02 -2.00 -21.74
CA LEU A 64 -19.49 -3.26 -21.14
C LEU A 64 -18.98 -3.50 -19.72
N ALA A 65 -17.98 -2.74 -19.26
CA ALA A 65 -17.40 -2.91 -17.93
C ALA A 65 -18.34 -2.46 -16.79
N PHE A 66 -19.38 -1.67 -17.10
CA PHE A 66 -20.33 -1.13 -16.13
C PHE A 66 -21.58 -1.99 -15.93
N ILE A 67 -21.78 -3.03 -16.75
CA ILE A 67 -22.97 -3.90 -16.63
C ILE A 67 -22.69 -4.94 -15.54
N GLY A 68 -23.22 -4.71 -14.35
CA GLY A 68 -23.16 -5.65 -13.23
C GLY A 68 -21.88 -5.61 -12.38
N ASN A 69 -20.91 -4.76 -12.71
CA ASN A 69 -19.72 -4.55 -11.88
C ASN A 69 -19.90 -3.35 -10.94
N GLU A 70 -19.26 -3.43 -9.78
CA GLU A 70 -19.22 -2.33 -8.82
C GLU A 70 -18.39 -1.17 -9.33
N ALA A 71 -18.73 0.05 -8.88
CA ALA A 71 -17.90 1.22 -9.14
C ALA A 71 -16.47 1.00 -8.60
N PRO A 72 -15.42 1.16 -9.42
CA PRO A 72 -14.03 1.00 -9.00
C PRO A 72 -13.65 1.83 -7.79
N VAL A 73 -12.61 1.40 -7.08
CA VAL A 73 -11.96 2.19 -6.04
C VAL A 73 -11.01 3.17 -6.72
N ARG A 74 -11.30 4.47 -6.61
CA ARG A 74 -10.39 5.53 -7.07
C ARG A 74 -9.40 5.84 -5.96
N ALA A 75 -8.11 5.61 -6.20
CA ALA A 75 -7.08 5.69 -5.17
C ALA A 75 -5.77 6.26 -5.72
N TYR A 76 -5.01 6.93 -4.86
CA TYR A 76 -3.59 7.17 -5.14
C TYR A 76 -2.86 5.81 -5.17
N TYR A 77 -1.94 5.64 -6.11
CA TYR A 77 -1.14 4.45 -6.24
C TYR A 77 0.34 4.79 -6.24
N LEU A 78 1.10 4.20 -5.31
CA LEU A 78 2.54 4.41 -5.18
C LEU A 78 3.31 3.19 -5.68
N PRO A 79 3.84 3.24 -6.91
CA PRO A 79 4.59 2.14 -7.46
C PRO A 79 6.00 2.07 -6.87
N ALA A 80 6.55 0.86 -6.85
CA ALA A 80 7.98 0.67 -6.71
C ALA A 80 8.64 0.92 -8.07
N HIS A 81 9.88 1.40 -8.08
CA HIS A 81 10.75 1.36 -9.27
C HIS A 81 12.10 0.80 -8.84
N PHE A 82 12.73 -0.03 -9.67
CA PHE A 82 13.99 -0.67 -9.31
C PHE A 82 15.09 0.38 -9.02
N ASP A 83 15.70 0.26 -7.84
CA ASP A 83 16.76 1.16 -7.30
C ASP A 83 16.40 2.66 -7.27
N GLN A 84 15.11 3.01 -7.24
CA GLN A 84 14.61 4.38 -7.21
C GLN A 84 13.74 4.70 -5.99
N THR A 85 13.68 5.98 -5.64
CA THR A 85 12.70 6.54 -4.70
C THR A 85 11.54 7.13 -5.51
N THR A 86 10.40 6.46 -5.49
CA THR A 86 9.16 7.01 -6.06
C THR A 86 8.48 7.86 -5.01
N SER A 87 8.02 9.06 -5.38
CA SER A 87 7.28 9.93 -4.46
C SER A 87 6.01 10.47 -5.12
N LEU A 88 4.96 10.66 -4.32
CA LEU A 88 3.75 11.37 -4.75
C LEU A 88 3.20 12.23 -3.62
N GLN A 89 2.56 13.33 -4.00
CA GLN A 89 1.84 14.20 -3.07
C GLN A 89 0.40 13.73 -2.95
N LEU A 90 -0.03 13.41 -1.73
CA LEU A 90 -1.43 13.11 -1.45
C LEU A 90 -2.23 14.40 -1.31
N GLY A 91 -3.24 14.53 -2.17
CA GLY A 91 -4.17 15.66 -2.22
C GLY A 91 -5.58 15.26 -1.81
N ARG A 92 -6.57 15.88 -2.46
CA ARG A 92 -8.01 15.67 -2.20
C ARG A 92 -8.72 14.91 -3.31
N ASP A 93 -7.99 14.48 -4.33
CA ASP A 93 -8.57 13.90 -5.53
C ASP A 93 -8.99 12.45 -5.31
N ALA A 94 -8.44 11.76 -4.31
CA ALA A 94 -8.85 10.43 -3.90
C ALA A 94 -8.83 10.31 -2.37
N ASP A 95 -9.63 9.41 -1.82
CA ASP A 95 -9.72 9.15 -0.38
C ASP A 95 -8.99 7.86 0.03
N TYR A 96 -8.44 7.14 -0.94
CA TYR A 96 -7.74 5.87 -0.72
C TYR A 96 -6.34 5.93 -1.31
N PHE A 97 -5.46 5.11 -0.77
CA PHE A 97 -4.08 4.96 -1.21
C PHE A 97 -3.68 3.49 -1.16
N PHE A 98 -2.91 3.05 -2.15
CA PHE A 98 -2.27 1.74 -2.18
C PHE A 98 -0.81 1.89 -2.63
N THR A 99 0.03 0.97 -2.20
CA THR A 99 1.39 0.83 -2.75
C THR A 99 1.57 -0.55 -3.37
N ASP A 100 2.53 -0.66 -4.29
CA ASP A 100 3.13 -1.96 -4.61
C ASP A 100 3.63 -2.64 -3.32
N THR A 101 3.59 -3.97 -3.30
CA THR A 101 4.11 -4.74 -2.16
C THR A 101 5.56 -4.37 -1.84
N ILE A 102 5.80 -4.02 -0.58
CA ILE A 102 7.09 -3.71 0.00
C ILE A 102 7.78 -5.02 0.38
N THR A 103 8.88 -5.32 -0.29
CA THR A 103 9.75 -6.49 -0.02
C THR A 103 11.18 -6.02 0.15
N GLY A 104 11.55 -5.69 1.39
CA GLY A 104 12.85 -5.10 1.67
C GLY A 104 12.99 -3.62 1.29
N CYS A 105 11.92 -2.99 0.80
CA CYS A 105 11.83 -1.54 0.54
C CYS A 105 11.45 -0.77 1.82
N GLN A 106 11.39 0.57 1.72
CA GLN A 106 10.93 1.45 2.81
C GLN A 106 9.78 2.34 2.31
N PHE A 107 8.71 2.40 3.09
CA PHE A 107 7.64 3.38 2.93
C PHE A 107 7.89 4.57 3.84
N MET A 108 7.63 5.77 3.33
CA MET A 108 7.60 6.99 4.15
C MET A 108 6.34 7.80 3.85
N ALA A 109 5.84 8.49 4.86
CA ALA A 109 4.81 9.51 4.71
C ALA A 109 5.14 10.71 5.60
N TYR A 110 5.24 11.90 5.04
CA TYR A 110 5.65 13.08 5.82
C TYR A 110 5.02 14.38 5.31
N GLY A 111 4.89 15.35 6.20
CA GLY A 111 4.36 16.67 5.88
C GLY A 111 3.98 17.49 7.11
N ASN A 112 3.55 18.73 6.87
CA ASN A 112 3.18 19.66 7.95
C ASN A 112 1.87 19.31 8.64
N ASN A 113 1.00 18.52 8.00
CA ASN A 113 -0.24 18.02 8.56
C ASN A 113 -0.70 16.77 7.80
N ARG A 114 -1.62 16.00 8.40
CA ARG A 114 -2.15 14.79 7.79
C ARG A 114 -2.99 15.02 6.53
N HIS A 115 -3.37 16.25 6.17
CA HIS A 115 -4.13 16.52 4.95
C HIS A 115 -3.27 16.67 3.70
N ASN A 116 -1.97 16.93 3.85
CA ASN A 116 -1.05 17.16 2.75
C ASN A 116 0.27 16.44 3.05
N LEU A 117 0.31 15.14 2.73
CA LEU A 117 1.49 14.32 2.94
C LEU A 117 2.17 14.00 1.60
N THR A 118 3.48 14.08 1.57
CA THR A 118 4.27 13.39 0.55
C THR A 118 4.45 11.95 1.03
N VAL A 119 4.27 10.99 0.14
CA VAL A 119 4.55 9.58 0.41
C VAL A 119 5.58 9.04 -0.54
N CYS A 120 6.45 8.16 -0.04
CA CYS A 120 7.60 7.65 -0.77
C CYS A 120 7.67 6.12 -0.68
N HIS A 121 8.01 5.49 -1.80
CA HIS A 121 8.44 4.10 -1.87
C HIS A 121 9.91 4.14 -2.26
N VAL A 122 10.76 4.01 -1.25
CA VAL A 122 12.21 3.90 -1.45
C VAL A 122 12.48 2.45 -1.78
N ASN A 123 13.02 2.20 -2.97
CA ASN A 123 13.51 0.91 -3.38
C ASN A 123 14.99 1.07 -3.72
N ALA A 124 15.88 0.60 -2.85
CA ALA A 124 17.32 0.77 -2.96
C ALA A 124 18.03 -0.59 -2.87
N LEU A 125 17.64 -1.55 -3.73
CA LEU A 125 18.13 -2.93 -3.66
C LEU A 125 19.63 -3.03 -3.94
N GLU A 126 20.17 -2.23 -4.86
CA GLU A 126 21.60 -2.26 -5.19
C GLU A 126 22.42 -1.42 -4.21
N ARG A 127 21.87 -0.27 -3.79
CA ARG A 127 22.54 0.64 -2.84
C ARG A 127 22.48 0.14 -1.40
N GLY A 128 21.53 -0.73 -1.08
CA GLY A 128 21.42 -1.39 0.22
C GLY A 128 20.96 -0.48 1.37
N ASN A 129 21.23 -0.92 2.60
CA ASN A 129 20.72 -0.30 3.84
C ASN A 129 21.13 1.17 4.03
N CYS A 130 22.31 1.57 3.56
CA CYS A 130 22.79 2.94 3.73
C CYS A 130 21.92 3.97 2.98
N ALA A 131 21.39 3.61 1.81
CA ALA A 131 20.50 4.49 1.06
C ALA A 131 19.16 4.68 1.78
N TYR A 132 18.58 3.62 2.34
CA TYR A 132 17.35 3.73 3.15
C TYR A 132 17.53 4.62 4.38
N ASP A 133 18.66 4.48 5.06
CA ASP A 133 18.99 5.28 6.24
C ASP A 133 19.22 6.76 5.89
N ALA A 134 19.88 7.05 4.75
CA ALA A 134 20.09 8.40 4.26
C ALA A 134 18.77 9.10 3.94
N GLU A 135 17.90 8.47 3.15
CA GLU A 135 16.56 8.98 2.80
C GLU A 135 15.72 9.24 4.07
N ALA A 136 15.76 8.30 5.03
CA ALA A 136 15.08 8.48 6.30
C ALA A 136 15.69 9.61 7.15
N ALA A 137 17.00 9.83 7.09
CA ALA A 137 17.67 10.91 7.80
C ALA A 137 17.31 12.29 7.22
N GLU A 138 17.15 12.40 5.89
CA GLU A 138 16.69 13.64 5.25
C GLU A 138 15.29 14.03 5.74
N VAL A 139 14.34 13.10 5.76
CA VAL A 139 12.98 13.35 6.28
C VAL A 139 13.00 13.76 7.75
N ARG A 140 13.80 13.09 8.59
CA ARG A 140 13.94 13.43 10.01
C ARG A 140 14.53 14.83 10.22
N THR A 141 15.53 15.17 9.42
CA THR A 141 16.23 16.47 9.49
C THR A 141 15.33 17.62 9.04
N ALA A 142 14.43 17.37 8.09
CA ALA A 142 13.41 18.34 7.68
C ALA A 142 12.39 18.66 8.78
N ASN A 143 12.33 17.87 9.86
CA ASN A 143 11.55 18.12 11.07
C ASN A 143 10.05 18.39 10.83
N TYR A 144 9.45 17.63 9.92
CA TYR A 144 8.01 17.68 9.69
C TYR A 144 7.24 17.22 10.95
N PRO A 145 6.14 17.89 11.33
CA PRO A 145 5.25 17.45 12.41
C PRO A 145 4.67 16.04 12.22
N VAL A 146 4.40 15.63 10.97
CA VAL A 146 3.96 14.27 10.65
C VAL A 146 5.09 13.56 9.92
N GLN A 147 5.57 12.45 10.48
CA GLN A 147 6.58 11.59 9.87
C GLN A 147 6.27 10.13 10.21
N ILE A 148 6.08 9.33 9.18
CA ILE A 148 5.96 7.88 9.24
C ILE A 148 7.12 7.33 8.44
N ILE A 149 7.98 6.53 9.06
CA ILE A 149 9.10 5.85 8.39
C ILE A 149 8.96 4.37 8.71
N TYR A 150 8.64 3.59 7.68
CA TYR A 150 8.27 2.19 7.80
C TYR A 150 9.13 1.32 6.86
N GLY A 151 10.24 0.80 7.40
CA GLY A 151 11.21 -0.02 6.67
C GLY A 151 11.45 -1.37 7.34
N LYS A 152 12.49 -2.08 6.87
CA LYS A 152 12.84 -3.45 7.32
C LYS A 152 12.84 -3.60 8.83
N ARG A 153 13.47 -2.67 9.55
CA ARG A 153 13.55 -2.69 11.01
C ARG A 153 12.17 -2.77 11.67
N GLN A 154 11.19 -2.08 11.12
CA GLN A 154 9.83 -2.00 11.65
C GLN A 154 9.05 -3.27 11.31
N TYR A 155 9.00 -3.68 10.03
CA TYR A 155 8.16 -4.82 9.63
C TYR A 155 8.77 -6.21 9.86
N GLN A 156 10.07 -6.29 10.19
CA GLN A 156 10.75 -7.55 10.55
C GLN A 156 11.06 -7.68 12.04
N GLY A 157 10.90 -6.62 12.85
CA GLY A 157 11.47 -6.54 14.19
C GLY A 157 10.96 -7.59 15.19
N ASP A 158 9.76 -8.13 14.97
CA ASP A 158 9.11 -9.16 15.79
C ASP A 158 9.11 -10.55 15.16
N LEU A 159 9.76 -10.72 14.00
CA LEU A 159 9.73 -11.95 13.22
C LEU A 159 10.90 -12.86 13.54
N SER A 160 10.67 -14.16 13.39
CA SER A 160 11.74 -15.16 13.46
C SER A 160 12.77 -14.94 12.34
N PRO A 161 14.05 -15.34 12.52
CA PRO A 161 15.05 -15.28 11.46
C PRO A 161 14.66 -16.02 10.18
N LEU A 162 13.77 -17.01 10.27
CA LEU A 162 13.22 -17.74 9.13
C LEU A 162 12.11 -16.97 8.40
N ASP A 163 11.33 -16.16 9.11
CA ASP A 163 10.19 -15.42 8.53
C ASP A 163 10.60 -14.03 8.02
N ALA A 164 11.56 -13.38 8.69
CA ALA A 164 11.97 -12.01 8.38
C ALA A 164 12.37 -11.79 6.90
N PRO A 165 13.15 -12.68 6.24
CA PRO A 165 13.53 -12.49 4.83
C PRO A 165 12.35 -12.61 3.86
N GLU A 166 11.29 -13.29 4.27
CA GLU A 166 10.15 -13.69 3.45
C GLU A 166 8.93 -12.78 3.65
N VAL A 167 9.07 -11.73 4.47
CA VAL A 167 7.97 -10.81 4.77
C VAL A 167 7.70 -9.89 3.58
N VAL A 168 6.42 -9.78 3.28
CA VAL A 168 5.84 -8.88 2.29
C VAL A 168 4.86 -7.98 3.02
N VAL A 169 4.90 -6.68 2.72
CA VAL A 169 3.97 -5.71 3.29
C VAL A 169 3.21 -4.98 2.19
N THR A 170 1.92 -4.76 2.40
CA THR A 170 1.15 -3.77 1.64
C THR A 170 0.74 -2.65 2.58
N VAL A 171 1.01 -1.40 2.19
CA VAL A 171 0.52 -0.21 2.88
C VAL A 171 -0.73 0.30 2.18
N ILE A 172 -1.80 0.50 2.94
CA ILE A 172 -3.08 1.00 2.47
C ILE A 172 -3.37 2.29 3.23
N GLY A 173 -3.70 3.36 2.53
CA GLY A 173 -4.07 4.62 3.15
C GLY A 173 -5.56 4.91 2.99
N TRP A 174 -6.11 5.58 3.99
CA TRP A 174 -7.48 6.06 3.99
C TRP A 174 -7.53 7.48 4.55
N ARG A 175 -8.16 8.38 3.82
CA ARG A 175 -8.39 9.76 4.22
C ARG A 175 -9.65 9.87 5.07
N ARG A 176 -9.47 10.31 6.31
CA ARG A 176 -10.50 10.62 7.30
C ARG A 176 -10.68 12.12 7.44
N ALA A 177 -11.60 12.52 8.33
CA ALA A 177 -11.88 13.92 8.64
C ALA A 177 -10.64 14.69 9.13
N ASP A 178 -9.71 14.00 9.82
CA ASP A 178 -8.45 14.53 10.36
C ASP A 178 -7.23 14.27 9.46
N GLY A 179 -7.43 13.70 8.27
CA GLY A 179 -6.40 13.54 7.24
C GLY A 179 -6.08 12.09 6.90
N TRP A 180 -4.88 11.84 6.39
CA TRP A 180 -4.42 10.54 5.95
C TRP A 180 -3.97 9.65 7.10
N HIS A 181 -4.46 8.41 7.10
CA HIS A 181 -4.06 7.33 7.98
C HIS A 181 -3.59 6.16 7.14
N PHE A 182 -2.51 5.51 7.54
CA PHE A 182 -1.93 4.38 6.82
C PHE A 182 -2.01 3.13 7.66
N TYR A 183 -2.32 2.03 7.01
CA TYR A 183 -2.45 0.71 7.58
C TYR A 183 -1.49 -0.21 6.88
N GLN A 184 -0.97 -1.16 7.63
CA GLN A 184 -0.17 -2.22 7.07
C GLN A 184 -0.87 -3.58 7.15
N ARG A 185 -0.66 -4.39 6.11
CA ARG A 185 -0.90 -5.83 6.15
C ARG A 185 0.40 -6.55 5.79
N ARG A 186 0.81 -7.45 6.68
CA ARG A 186 2.06 -8.23 6.55
C ARG A 186 1.73 -9.69 6.30
N ARG A 187 2.51 -10.32 5.44
CA ARG A 187 2.47 -11.78 5.25
C ARG A 187 3.87 -12.31 5.02
N VAL A 188 4.08 -13.58 5.32
CA VAL A 188 5.23 -14.35 4.89
C VAL A 188 4.86 -15.03 3.57
N ASN A 189 5.72 -14.94 2.55
CA ASN A 189 5.50 -15.54 1.24
C ASN A 189 6.55 -16.60 0.90
N ARG A 190 6.50 -17.74 1.59
CA ARG A 190 7.38 -18.89 1.27
C ARG A 190 6.86 -19.64 0.06
N SER A 191 7.75 -20.28 -0.68
CA SER A 191 7.52 -20.91 -1.99
C SER A 191 6.25 -21.75 -2.14
N ASN A 192 5.68 -22.28 -1.04
CA ASN A 192 4.40 -23.01 -1.03
C ASN A 192 3.46 -22.65 0.14
N HIS A 193 3.79 -21.62 0.94
CA HIS A 193 3.04 -21.27 2.14
C HIS A 193 2.99 -19.75 2.31
N ARG A 194 1.82 -19.18 2.05
CA ARG A 194 1.49 -17.81 2.47
C ARG A 194 0.87 -17.85 3.85
N ARG A 195 1.36 -17.00 4.74
CA ARG A 195 0.84 -16.89 6.11
C ARG A 195 0.81 -15.43 6.51
N VAL A 196 -0.33 -14.94 6.96
CA VAL A 196 -0.45 -13.56 7.43
C VAL A 196 0.16 -13.40 8.82
N LEU A 197 0.67 -12.21 9.08
CA LEU A 197 1.26 -11.81 10.34
C LEU A 197 0.32 -10.84 11.04
N GLY A 198 -0.38 -11.34 12.07
CA GLY A 198 -1.36 -10.59 12.85
C GLY A 198 -2.79 -10.75 12.35
N ALA A 199 -3.76 -10.67 13.28
CA ALA A 199 -5.19 -10.84 12.96
C ALA A 199 -5.79 -9.60 12.28
N ALA A 200 -5.35 -8.39 12.65
CA ALA A 200 -5.91 -7.13 12.19
C ALA A 200 -4.90 -6.28 11.42
N ALA A 201 -5.40 -5.34 10.62
CA ALA A 201 -4.58 -4.28 10.07
C ALA A 201 -4.07 -3.38 11.19
N GLN A 202 -2.81 -2.98 11.10
CA GLN A 202 -2.18 -2.10 12.09
C GLN A 202 -1.99 -0.73 11.48
N GLU A 203 -2.45 0.31 12.18
CA GLU A 203 -2.18 1.70 11.80
C GLU A 203 -0.70 2.04 12.04
N LEU A 204 -0.11 2.82 11.12
CA LEU A 204 1.28 3.29 11.15
C LEU A 204 1.42 4.70 11.76
#